data_AF-A0A845R022-F1
#
_entry.id   AF-A0A845R022-F1
#
_cell.length_a   1.000
_cell.length_b   1.000
_cell.length_c   1.000
_cell.angle_alpha   90.00
_cell.angle_beta   90.00
_cell.angle_gamma   90.00
#
_symmetry.space_group_name_H-M   'P 1'
#
loop_
_entity.id
_entity.type
_entity.pdbx_description
1 polymer ?
#
loop_
_entity_poly.entity_id
_entity_poly.type
_entity_poly.pdbx_seq_one_letter_code
_entity_poly.pdbx_strand_id
1 'polypeptide(L)'
;MKYITNIEINNFQSHKNTNINLENGLNVIVGPSDQGKTAIIRSIKWALYNEPLGTFFIRHKEKEASVTLTFNTGEKIKRLRSDTKNIYVYIDSENNREVYEGFGHSVPIDIKEKINIKKIYLNDKESNAINIGEQLEGPFLISEKNSTRANAIGRLVGVHVVDKAVKNTMKDARNLTIKRKSLKEDIEILEQKLNEYSYLDELESNLIKLETLKDIIQYKQNLLDKLKDINDKYKKYNELITKYKSILSNLNNLDKLDNLLNELNKYFFNFKILSKLKEKHKNINMDIFKNKSILDNLQHINISMDLLNSLDMKIIKYNKLLNLNRKYNLLVDNINKSQVLIIKFQDIDYLFSLCEEIKLINNSLTLLNNLKTSYNKVVNSINKGEKYTNKFNDIELVNSIYEKIYEKQKEFSYMQTISKKINKLSIEKRNASLEIKNETHKINILLDKYKTLLKHIEKCPLCFSSITNEDLNKIIENLS
;
A
#
# COMPACT_ATOMS: atom_id res chain seq x y z
N MET A 1 -71.84 -32.74 14.70
CA MET A 1 -71.40 -33.04 13.31
C MET A 1 -72.02 -31.99 12.40
N LYS A 2 -71.26 -31.41 11.47
CA LYS A 2 -71.75 -30.37 10.56
C LYS A 2 -72.41 -31.02 9.34
N TYR A 3 -73.62 -30.60 9.00
CA TYR A 3 -74.38 -31.14 7.86
C TYR A 3 -75.13 -30.04 7.11
N ILE A 4 -75.46 -30.28 5.85
CA ILE A 4 -76.15 -29.33 4.96
C ILE A 4 -77.65 -29.39 5.25
N THR A 5 -78.28 -28.24 5.49
CA THR A 5 -79.72 -28.09 5.73
C THR A 5 -80.46 -27.48 4.55
N ASN A 6 -79.79 -26.65 3.75
CA ASN A 6 -80.40 -26.06 2.56
C ASN A 6 -79.39 -25.93 1.41
N ILE A 7 -79.87 -26.13 0.18
CA ILE A 7 -79.11 -26.00 -1.06
C ILE A 7 -79.85 -25.05 -2.00
N GLU A 8 -79.25 -23.90 -2.31
CA GLU A 8 -79.74 -22.97 -3.31
C GLU A 8 -78.87 -23.05 -4.56
N ILE A 9 -79.46 -23.32 -5.71
CA ILE A 9 -78.78 -23.49 -7.00
C ILE A 9 -79.35 -22.49 -7.99
N ASN A 10 -78.49 -21.61 -8.50
CA ASN A 10 -78.85 -20.61 -9.51
C ASN A 10 -78.00 -20.81 -10.78
N ASN A 11 -78.68 -20.95 -11.91
CA ASN A 11 -78.09 -21.03 -13.25
C ASN A 11 -76.98 -22.10 -13.41
N PHE A 12 -77.13 -23.25 -12.75
CA PHE A 12 -76.19 -24.36 -12.80
C PHE A 12 -76.78 -25.54 -13.59
N GLN A 13 -76.21 -25.85 -14.75
CA GLN A 13 -76.68 -26.88 -15.68
C GLN A 13 -78.19 -26.77 -15.95
N SER A 14 -78.97 -27.80 -15.62
CA SER A 14 -80.42 -27.85 -15.80
C SER A 14 -81.22 -27.01 -14.80
N HIS A 15 -80.58 -26.46 -13.76
CA HIS A 15 -81.23 -25.69 -12.70
C HIS A 15 -81.18 -24.19 -12.99
N LYS A 16 -82.36 -23.54 -13.11
CA LYS A 16 -82.45 -22.08 -13.28
C LYS A 16 -82.40 -21.40 -11.91
N ASN A 17 -83.34 -21.79 -11.06
CA ASN A 17 -83.40 -21.43 -9.65
C ASN A 17 -84.03 -22.62 -8.93
N THR A 18 -83.28 -23.28 -8.06
CA THR A 18 -83.74 -24.46 -7.32
C THR A 18 -83.32 -24.30 -5.88
N ASN A 19 -84.28 -24.45 -4.96
CA ASN A 19 -84.04 -24.42 -3.52
C ASN A 19 -84.47 -25.76 -2.93
N ILE A 20 -83.59 -26.43 -2.19
CA ILE A 20 -83.81 -27.77 -1.64
C ILE A 20 -83.51 -27.74 -0.15
N ASN A 21 -84.58 -27.80 0.65
CA ASN A 21 -84.48 -28.01 2.08
C ASN A 21 -84.23 -29.49 2.35
N LEU A 22 -83.16 -29.79 3.09
CA LEU A 22 -82.82 -31.13 3.51
C LEU A 22 -83.23 -31.34 4.96
N GLU A 23 -83.78 -32.50 5.25
CA GLU A 23 -84.05 -32.93 6.62
C GLU A 23 -82.85 -33.69 7.21
N ASN A 24 -82.81 -33.80 8.53
CA ASN A 24 -81.81 -34.61 9.19
C ASN A 24 -82.11 -36.11 8.95
N GLY A 25 -81.15 -36.85 8.39
CA GLY A 25 -81.28 -38.27 8.09
C GLY A 25 -81.19 -38.57 6.59
N LEU A 26 -82.04 -39.49 6.12
CA LEU A 26 -82.02 -39.96 4.74
C LEU A 26 -82.91 -39.09 3.84
N ASN A 27 -82.27 -38.38 2.90
CA ASN A 27 -82.97 -37.60 1.88
C ASN A 27 -82.87 -38.35 0.54
N VAL A 28 -84.01 -38.64 -0.09
CA VAL A 28 -84.05 -39.36 -1.37
C VAL A 28 -84.58 -38.43 -2.47
N ILE A 29 -83.73 -38.14 -3.46
CA ILE A 29 -84.11 -37.32 -4.62
C ILE A 29 -84.56 -38.24 -5.75
N VAL A 30 -85.86 -38.28 -6.01
CA VAL A 30 -86.48 -39.11 -7.07
C VAL A 30 -86.89 -38.28 -8.28
N GLY A 31 -86.97 -38.92 -9.44
CA GLY A 31 -87.41 -38.30 -10.69
C GLY A 31 -86.98 -39.11 -11.91
N PRO A 32 -87.43 -38.74 -13.13
CA PRO A 32 -86.98 -39.37 -14.37
C PRO A 32 -85.47 -39.17 -14.61
N SER A 33 -84.89 -39.98 -15.50
CA SER A 33 -83.52 -39.78 -15.99
C SER A 33 -83.39 -38.44 -16.72
N ASP A 34 -82.18 -37.87 -16.72
CA ASP A 34 -81.83 -36.60 -17.36
C ASP A 34 -82.60 -35.34 -16.90
N GLN A 35 -83.24 -35.40 -15.72
CA GLN A 35 -83.92 -34.25 -15.10
C GLN A 35 -83.05 -33.43 -14.14
N GLY A 36 -81.73 -33.58 -14.20
CA GLY A 36 -80.82 -32.77 -13.37
C GLY A 36 -80.53 -33.30 -11.97
N LYS A 37 -81.00 -34.49 -11.58
CA LYS A 37 -80.68 -35.11 -10.27
C LYS A 37 -79.17 -35.14 -9.99
N THR A 38 -78.38 -35.57 -10.97
CA THR A 38 -76.91 -35.58 -10.88
C THR A 38 -76.32 -34.17 -10.84
N ALA A 39 -76.98 -33.17 -11.43
CA ALA A 39 -76.54 -31.78 -11.39
C ALA A 39 -76.61 -31.19 -9.97
N ILE A 40 -77.57 -31.63 -9.14
CA ILE A 40 -77.64 -31.27 -7.72
C ILE A 40 -76.37 -31.72 -6.99
N ILE A 41 -75.99 -33.00 -7.11
CA ILE A 41 -74.78 -33.53 -6.47
C ILE A 41 -73.52 -32.81 -6.99
N ARG A 42 -73.44 -32.56 -8.31
CA ARG A 42 -72.34 -31.78 -8.91
C ARG A 42 -72.29 -30.35 -8.39
N SER A 43 -73.42 -29.71 -8.14
CA SER A 43 -73.49 -28.34 -7.59
C SER A 43 -72.92 -28.29 -6.16
N ILE A 44 -73.23 -29.29 -5.33
CA ILE A 44 -72.68 -29.44 -3.98
C ILE A 44 -71.17 -29.69 -4.06
N LYS A 45 -70.74 -30.61 -4.93
CA LYS A 45 -69.32 -30.91 -5.17
C LYS A 45 -68.56 -29.66 -5.63
N TRP A 46 -69.18 -28.85 -6.48
CA TRP A 46 -68.61 -27.61 -6.98
C TRP A 46 -68.46 -26.55 -5.89
N ALA A 47 -69.49 -26.38 -5.05
CA ALA A 47 -69.42 -25.48 -3.91
C ALA A 47 -68.39 -25.93 -2.86
N LEU A 48 -68.20 -27.22 -2.61
CA LEU A 48 -67.27 -27.70 -1.58
C LEU A 48 -65.82 -27.82 -2.07
N TYR A 49 -65.61 -28.22 -3.32
CA TYR A 49 -64.30 -28.62 -3.83
C TYR A 49 -63.83 -27.86 -5.07
N ASN A 50 -64.63 -26.93 -5.59
CA ASN A 50 -64.39 -26.26 -6.87
C ASN A 50 -64.31 -27.22 -8.07
N GLU A 51 -65.10 -28.30 -8.04
CA GLU A 51 -65.14 -29.31 -9.09
C GLU A 51 -66.55 -29.50 -9.66
N PRO A 52 -66.74 -29.39 -10.98
CA PRO A 52 -65.70 -29.31 -12.00
C PRO A 52 -65.12 -27.90 -12.21
N LEU A 53 -63.92 -27.83 -12.81
CA LEU A 53 -63.26 -26.59 -13.20
C LEU A 53 -63.85 -26.01 -14.49
N GLY A 54 -63.67 -24.70 -14.71
CA GLY A 54 -64.12 -24.00 -15.92
C GLY A 54 -65.45 -23.27 -15.74
N THR A 55 -66.22 -23.13 -16.81
CA THR A 55 -67.51 -22.43 -16.85
C THR A 55 -68.61 -23.23 -17.55
N PHE A 56 -68.34 -24.47 -17.98
CA PHE A 56 -69.30 -25.30 -18.72
C PHE A 56 -70.54 -25.71 -17.92
N PHE A 57 -70.47 -25.61 -16.59
CA PHE A 57 -71.62 -25.85 -15.71
C PHE A 57 -72.57 -24.66 -15.63
N ILE A 58 -72.23 -23.49 -16.18
CA ILE A 58 -73.14 -22.35 -16.29
C ILE A 58 -74.24 -22.71 -17.29
N ARG A 59 -75.49 -22.51 -16.91
CA ARG A 59 -76.66 -22.80 -17.74
C ARG A 59 -76.57 -22.02 -19.07
N HIS A 60 -76.96 -22.67 -20.17
CA HIS A 60 -76.95 -22.05 -21.50
C HIS A 60 -77.80 -20.76 -21.53
N LYS A 61 -77.25 -19.69 -22.14
CA LYS A 61 -77.78 -18.30 -22.16
C LYS A 61 -77.67 -17.50 -20.84
N GLU A 62 -77.07 -18.05 -19.80
CA GLU A 62 -76.82 -17.34 -18.54
C GLU A 62 -75.34 -16.89 -18.44
N LYS A 63 -75.07 -15.79 -17.74
CA LYS A 63 -73.71 -15.21 -17.61
C LYS A 63 -72.99 -15.62 -16.33
N GLU A 64 -73.73 -16.13 -15.35
CA GLU A 64 -73.20 -16.51 -14.05
C GLU A 64 -73.97 -17.68 -13.46
N ALA A 65 -73.29 -18.47 -12.63
CA ALA A 65 -73.86 -19.51 -11.80
C ALA A 65 -73.48 -19.30 -10.35
N SER A 66 -74.39 -19.62 -9.42
CA SER A 66 -74.07 -19.63 -8.00
C SER A 66 -74.74 -20.78 -7.27
N VAL A 67 -74.05 -21.28 -6.26
CA VAL A 67 -74.56 -22.32 -5.35
C VAL A 67 -74.33 -21.85 -3.93
N THR A 68 -75.38 -21.83 -3.12
CA THR A 68 -75.31 -21.55 -1.68
C THR A 68 -75.62 -22.83 -0.91
N LEU A 69 -74.73 -23.25 -0.02
CA LEU A 69 -75.01 -24.31 0.95
C LEU A 69 -75.17 -23.66 2.32
N THR A 70 -76.25 -23.99 3.01
CA THR A 70 -76.48 -23.63 4.42
C THR A 70 -76.23 -24.85 5.28
N PHE A 71 -75.52 -24.67 6.38
CA PHE A 71 -75.22 -25.72 7.35
C PHE A 71 -76.12 -25.61 8.59
N ASN A 72 -76.20 -26.70 9.34
CA ASN A 72 -76.96 -26.76 10.60
C ASN A 72 -76.47 -25.79 11.68
N THR A 73 -75.23 -25.28 11.58
CA THR A 73 -74.69 -24.26 12.48
C THR A 73 -75.17 -22.84 12.17
N GLY A 74 -75.95 -22.65 11.11
CA GLY A 74 -76.39 -21.34 10.61
C GLY A 74 -75.43 -20.70 9.59
N GLU A 75 -74.21 -21.23 9.50
CA GLU A 75 -73.21 -20.79 8.53
C GLU A 75 -73.62 -21.08 7.09
N LYS A 76 -73.19 -20.24 6.15
CA LYS A 76 -73.43 -20.41 4.72
C LYS A 76 -72.14 -20.26 3.93
N ILE A 77 -72.02 -21.08 2.89
CA ILE A 77 -71.03 -20.93 1.84
C ILE A 77 -71.77 -20.64 0.54
N LYS A 78 -71.43 -19.53 -0.11
CA LYS A 78 -71.87 -19.24 -1.47
C LYS A 78 -70.68 -19.25 -2.42
N ARG A 79 -70.75 -20.11 -3.43
CA ARG A 79 -69.82 -20.18 -4.54
C ARG A 79 -70.42 -19.48 -5.76
N LEU A 80 -69.71 -18.52 -6.34
CA LEU A 80 -70.16 -17.77 -7.53
C LEU A 80 -69.08 -17.75 -8.61
N ARG A 81 -69.48 -18.06 -9.84
CA ARG A 81 -68.62 -17.96 -11.02
C ARG A 81 -69.38 -17.32 -12.18
N SER A 82 -68.73 -16.34 -12.80
CA SER A 82 -69.05 -15.82 -14.12
C SER A 82 -67.77 -15.80 -14.96
N ASP A 83 -67.84 -15.30 -16.19
CA ASP A 83 -66.64 -15.12 -17.03
C ASP A 83 -65.60 -14.21 -16.35
N THR A 84 -66.05 -13.18 -15.64
CA THR A 84 -65.20 -12.17 -15.00
C THR A 84 -65.01 -12.36 -13.50
N LYS A 85 -65.96 -13.02 -12.82
CA LYS A 85 -65.94 -13.18 -11.36
C LYS A 85 -65.65 -14.62 -10.96
N ASN A 86 -64.79 -14.78 -9.97
CA ASN A 86 -64.46 -16.06 -9.38
C ASN A 86 -64.43 -15.89 -7.85
N ILE A 87 -65.58 -16.11 -7.20
CA ILE A 87 -65.79 -15.66 -5.83
C ILE A 87 -66.26 -16.83 -4.96
N TYR A 88 -65.73 -16.88 -3.75
CA TYR A 88 -66.39 -17.53 -2.62
C TYR A 88 -66.84 -16.49 -1.60
N VAL A 89 -67.99 -16.75 -0.98
CA VAL A 89 -68.51 -15.94 0.11
C VAL A 89 -68.80 -16.88 1.27
N TYR A 90 -68.23 -16.58 2.42
CA TYR A 90 -68.56 -17.23 3.67
C TYR A 90 -69.43 -16.29 4.51
N ILE A 91 -70.48 -16.83 5.10
CA ILE A 91 -71.37 -16.11 6.01
C ILE A 91 -71.41 -16.91 7.30
N ASP A 92 -71.05 -16.31 8.42
CA ASP A 92 -71.08 -16.98 9.73
C ASP A 92 -72.50 -17.03 10.32
N SER A 93 -72.63 -17.60 11.51
CA SER A 93 -73.91 -17.68 12.25
C SER A 93 -74.45 -16.31 12.69
N GLU A 94 -73.59 -15.29 12.76
CA GLU A 94 -73.95 -13.91 13.12
C GLU A 94 -74.21 -13.04 11.87
N ASN A 95 -74.21 -13.66 10.69
CA ASN A 95 -74.45 -13.03 9.40
C ASN A 95 -73.31 -12.07 8.95
N ASN A 96 -72.11 -12.19 9.54
CA ASN A 96 -70.92 -11.51 9.05
C ASN A 96 -70.45 -12.15 7.74
N ARG A 97 -70.11 -11.31 6.77
CA ARG A 97 -69.81 -11.73 5.40
C ARG A 97 -68.36 -11.54 5.06
N GLU A 98 -67.70 -12.62 4.67
CA GLU A 98 -66.33 -12.62 4.15
C GLU A 98 -66.33 -13.02 2.67
N VAL A 99 -65.59 -12.27 1.86
CA VAL A 99 -65.52 -12.48 0.40
C VAL A 99 -64.08 -12.81 0.01
N TYR A 100 -63.93 -13.90 -0.74
CA TYR A 100 -62.66 -14.41 -1.19
C TYR A 100 -62.61 -14.39 -2.71
N GLU A 101 -61.61 -13.72 -3.27
CA GLU A 101 -61.31 -13.62 -4.70
C GLU A 101 -59.84 -13.99 -4.97
N GLY A 102 -59.45 -14.20 -6.23
CA GLY A 102 -58.04 -14.42 -6.59
C GLY A 102 -57.41 -15.76 -6.18
N PHE A 103 -58.18 -16.74 -5.70
CA PHE A 103 -57.69 -18.04 -5.21
C PHE A 103 -57.34 -19.08 -6.31
N GLY A 104 -57.35 -18.67 -7.58
CA GLY A 104 -57.04 -19.53 -8.72
C GLY A 104 -57.98 -20.75 -8.85
N HIS A 105 -57.40 -21.95 -8.85
CA HIS A 105 -58.12 -23.22 -9.05
C HIS A 105 -58.48 -23.96 -7.75
N SER A 106 -57.88 -23.58 -6.61
CA SER A 106 -58.11 -24.24 -5.33
C SER A 106 -59.13 -23.49 -4.48
N VAL A 107 -59.97 -24.22 -3.73
CA VAL A 107 -60.81 -23.58 -2.69
C VAL A 107 -59.91 -22.85 -1.68
N PRO A 108 -60.24 -21.60 -1.28
CA PRO A 108 -59.51 -20.87 -0.24
C PRO A 108 -59.31 -21.69 1.04
N ILE A 109 -58.14 -21.54 1.67
CA ILE A 109 -57.75 -22.32 2.86
C ILE A 109 -58.72 -22.04 4.01
N ASP A 110 -59.04 -20.76 4.26
CA ASP A 110 -59.96 -20.34 5.32
C ASP A 110 -61.34 -21.01 5.17
N ILE A 111 -61.83 -21.12 3.94
CA ILE A 111 -63.10 -21.79 3.64
C ILE A 111 -63.01 -23.30 3.91
N LYS A 112 -61.91 -23.95 3.49
CA LYS A 112 -61.70 -25.39 3.76
C LYS A 112 -61.64 -25.68 5.26
N GLU A 113 -61.05 -24.78 6.03
CA GLU A 113 -60.93 -24.92 7.49
C GLU A 113 -62.27 -24.68 8.18
N LYS A 114 -63.00 -23.63 7.81
CA LYS A 114 -64.33 -23.30 8.38
C LYS A 114 -65.39 -24.35 8.05
N ILE A 115 -65.40 -24.88 6.83
CA ILE A 115 -66.35 -25.92 6.42
C ILE A 115 -65.99 -27.27 7.04
N ASN A 116 -64.69 -27.55 7.19
CA ASN A 116 -64.16 -28.80 7.72
C ASN A 116 -64.64 -30.06 6.98
N ILE A 117 -65.00 -29.92 5.70
CA ILE A 117 -65.28 -31.03 4.78
C ILE A 117 -64.14 -31.03 3.75
N LYS A 118 -63.16 -31.91 3.96
CA LYS A 118 -61.91 -31.94 3.20
C LYS A 118 -61.82 -33.22 2.39
N LYS A 119 -61.19 -33.13 1.21
CA LYS A 119 -60.75 -34.33 0.50
C LYS A 119 -59.64 -35.02 1.28
N ILE A 120 -59.64 -36.34 1.24
CA ILE A 120 -58.52 -37.13 1.71
C ILE A 120 -57.56 -37.39 0.55
N TYR A 121 -56.27 -37.40 0.86
CA TYR A 121 -55.24 -37.74 -0.11
C TYR A 121 -54.96 -39.24 -0.05
N LEU A 122 -55.19 -39.95 -1.16
CA LEU A 122 -54.89 -41.38 -1.28
C LEU A 122 -53.41 -41.61 -1.57
N ASN A 123 -52.78 -40.70 -2.32
CA ASN A 123 -51.34 -40.63 -2.52
C ASN A 123 -50.91 -39.16 -2.76
N ASP A 124 -49.70 -38.92 -3.26
CA ASP A 124 -49.18 -37.56 -3.49
C ASP A 124 -49.94 -36.78 -4.58
N LYS A 125 -50.71 -37.47 -5.44
CA LYS A 125 -51.37 -36.88 -6.62
C LYS A 125 -52.89 -37.04 -6.61
N GLU A 126 -53.39 -38.11 -6.00
CA GLU A 126 -54.78 -38.50 -6.01
C GLU A 126 -55.42 -38.13 -4.67
N SER A 127 -56.56 -37.45 -4.77
CA SER A 127 -57.40 -37.10 -3.62
C SER A 127 -58.83 -37.52 -3.90
N ASN A 128 -59.51 -38.05 -2.89
CA ASN A 128 -60.90 -38.50 -3.00
C ASN A 128 -61.76 -37.76 -1.96
N ALA A 129 -63.00 -37.46 -2.34
CA ALA A 129 -64.03 -36.88 -1.48
C ALA A 129 -64.89 -38.01 -0.90
N ILE A 130 -64.51 -38.58 0.25
CA ILE A 130 -65.26 -39.69 0.88
C ILE A 130 -66.75 -39.35 1.08
N ASN A 131 -67.06 -38.08 1.34
CA ASN A 131 -68.43 -37.64 1.61
C ASN A 131 -69.33 -37.56 0.37
N ILE A 132 -68.79 -37.69 -0.85
CA ILE A 132 -69.55 -37.60 -2.11
C ILE A 132 -69.12 -38.73 -3.03
N GLY A 133 -69.99 -39.72 -3.24
CA GLY A 133 -69.80 -40.74 -4.27
C GLY A 133 -70.31 -40.27 -5.64
N GLU A 134 -69.53 -40.49 -6.68
CA GLU A 134 -69.95 -40.23 -8.06
C GLU A 134 -70.78 -41.36 -8.66
N GLN A 135 -71.50 -41.05 -9.74
CA GLN A 135 -72.26 -42.04 -10.49
C GLN A 135 -71.29 -43.07 -11.10
N LEU A 136 -71.56 -44.37 -10.86
CA LEU A 136 -70.69 -45.49 -11.26
C LEU A 136 -69.32 -45.52 -10.54
N GLU A 137 -69.12 -44.74 -9.47
CA GLU A 137 -67.93 -44.92 -8.63
C GLU A 137 -68.01 -46.27 -7.91
N GLY A 138 -66.94 -47.04 -7.99
CA GLY A 138 -66.83 -48.31 -7.28
C GLY A 138 -66.76 -48.10 -5.76
N PRO A 139 -66.92 -49.17 -4.95
CA PRO A 139 -66.81 -49.05 -3.51
C PRO A 139 -65.43 -48.50 -3.11
N PHE A 140 -65.43 -47.49 -2.22
CA PHE A 140 -64.23 -46.78 -1.76
C PHE A 140 -63.10 -47.75 -1.39
N LEU A 141 -61.89 -47.48 -1.91
CA LEU A 141 -60.65 -48.29 -1.80
C LEU A 141 -60.69 -49.70 -2.42
N ILE A 142 -61.85 -50.32 -2.58
CA ILE A 142 -61.97 -51.67 -3.17
C ILE A 142 -61.73 -51.62 -4.68
N SER A 143 -62.21 -50.58 -5.36
CA SER A 143 -61.96 -50.36 -6.78
C SER A 143 -60.57 -49.77 -7.09
N GLU A 144 -59.84 -49.30 -6.07
CA GLU A 144 -58.52 -48.70 -6.23
C GLU A 144 -57.42 -49.75 -6.45
N LYS A 145 -56.35 -49.33 -7.14
CA LYS A 145 -55.14 -50.16 -7.33
C LYS A 145 -54.53 -50.55 -5.98
N ASN A 146 -53.92 -51.73 -5.89
CA ASN A 146 -53.28 -52.23 -4.66
C ASN A 146 -52.29 -51.23 -4.04
N SER A 147 -51.51 -50.52 -4.86
CA SER A 147 -50.57 -49.50 -4.39
C SER A 147 -51.27 -48.25 -3.82
N THR A 148 -52.31 -47.76 -4.49
CA THR A 148 -53.11 -46.63 -3.99
C THR A 148 -53.84 -47.01 -2.71
N ARG A 149 -54.36 -48.23 -2.62
CA ARG A 149 -54.98 -48.78 -1.40
C ARG A 149 -54.00 -48.83 -0.23
N ALA A 150 -52.81 -49.40 -0.44
CA ALA A 150 -51.78 -49.47 0.59
C ALA A 150 -51.34 -48.08 1.06
N ASN A 151 -51.14 -47.14 0.13
CA ASN A 151 -50.80 -45.75 0.45
C ASN A 151 -51.93 -45.04 1.21
N ALA A 152 -53.18 -45.24 0.83
CA ALA A 152 -54.33 -44.65 1.50
C ALA A 152 -54.44 -45.17 2.95
N ILE A 153 -54.30 -46.48 3.15
CA ILE A 153 -54.28 -47.09 4.49
C ILE A 153 -53.09 -46.55 5.29
N GLY A 154 -51.89 -46.51 4.71
CA GLY A 154 -50.69 -45.96 5.36
C GLY A 154 -50.83 -44.47 5.72
N ARG A 155 -51.58 -43.70 4.93
CA ARG A 155 -51.91 -42.29 5.25
C ARG A 155 -52.93 -42.18 6.37
N LEU A 156 -53.98 -42.99 6.34
CA LEU A 156 -55.00 -43.04 7.40
C LEU A 156 -54.41 -43.41 8.75
N VAL A 157 -53.41 -44.33 8.77
CA VAL A 157 -52.72 -44.76 10.00
C VAL A 157 -51.53 -43.84 10.35
N GLY A 158 -51.15 -42.90 9.48
CA GLY A 158 -50.05 -41.96 9.73
C GLY A 158 -48.64 -42.48 9.41
N VAL A 159 -48.50 -43.70 8.88
CA VAL A 159 -47.21 -44.33 8.52
C VAL A 159 -46.50 -43.62 7.35
N HIS A 160 -47.26 -42.95 6.48
CA HIS A 160 -46.73 -42.21 5.33
C HIS A 160 -45.63 -41.17 5.67
N VAL A 161 -45.59 -40.67 6.91
CA VAL A 161 -44.55 -39.75 7.38
C VAL A 161 -43.19 -40.46 7.45
N VAL A 162 -43.19 -41.70 7.95
CA VAL A 162 -41.98 -42.54 8.05
C VAL A 162 -41.49 -42.90 6.65
N ASP A 163 -42.38 -43.33 5.76
CA ASP A 163 -42.02 -43.66 4.36
C ASP A 163 -41.40 -42.46 3.64
N LYS A 164 -41.96 -41.25 3.88
CA LYS A 164 -41.42 -40.01 3.32
C LYS A 164 -40.06 -39.67 3.89
N ALA A 165 -39.84 -39.86 5.19
CA ALA A 165 -38.55 -39.67 5.82
C ALA A 165 -37.49 -40.60 5.22
N VAL A 166 -37.78 -41.91 5.13
CA VAL A 166 -36.90 -42.91 4.51
C VAL A 166 -36.54 -42.52 3.07
N LYS A 167 -37.53 -42.15 2.27
CA LYS A 167 -37.33 -41.74 0.87
C LYS A 167 -36.44 -40.50 0.76
N ASN A 168 -36.64 -39.50 1.62
CA ASN A 168 -35.82 -38.30 1.64
C ASN A 168 -34.38 -38.59 2.07
N THR A 169 -34.18 -39.36 3.14
CA THR A 169 -32.84 -39.74 3.61
C THR A 169 -32.08 -40.55 2.56
N MET A 170 -32.75 -41.46 1.84
CA MET A 170 -32.14 -42.20 0.74
C MET A 170 -31.73 -41.27 -0.42
N LYS A 171 -32.54 -40.24 -0.72
CA LYS A 171 -32.22 -39.24 -1.74
C LYS A 171 -30.98 -38.43 -1.34
N ASP A 172 -30.91 -38.00 -0.08
CA ASP A 172 -29.77 -37.23 0.44
C ASP A 172 -28.49 -38.07 0.42
N ALA A 173 -28.56 -39.33 0.85
CA ALA A 173 -27.42 -40.25 0.79
C ALA A 173 -26.88 -40.43 -0.63
N ARG A 174 -27.77 -40.56 -1.63
CA ARG A 174 -27.37 -40.64 -3.05
C ARG A 174 -26.69 -39.36 -3.52
N ASN A 175 -27.24 -38.19 -3.20
CA ASN A 175 -26.67 -36.90 -3.58
C ASN A 175 -25.27 -36.70 -2.99
N LEU A 176 -25.08 -37.04 -1.71
CA LEU A 176 -23.77 -36.97 -1.05
C LEU A 176 -22.76 -37.93 -1.69
N THR A 177 -23.21 -39.12 -2.08
CA THR A 177 -22.34 -40.10 -2.75
C THR A 177 -21.85 -39.59 -4.09
N ILE A 178 -22.73 -38.97 -4.90
CA ILE A 178 -22.38 -38.36 -6.18
C ILE A 178 -21.37 -37.22 -5.96
N LYS A 179 -21.65 -36.31 -5.01
CA LYS A 179 -20.77 -35.18 -4.70
C LYS A 179 -19.39 -35.63 -4.21
N ARG A 180 -19.33 -36.69 -3.42
CA ARG A 180 -18.06 -37.28 -2.99
C ARG A 180 -17.25 -37.78 -4.19
N LYS A 181 -17.90 -38.39 -5.18
CA LYS A 181 -17.21 -38.89 -6.38
C LYS A 181 -16.63 -37.75 -7.20
N SER A 182 -17.41 -36.69 -7.47
CA SER A 182 -16.93 -35.53 -8.23
C SER A 182 -15.76 -34.84 -7.55
N LEU A 183 -15.83 -34.65 -6.21
CA LEU A 183 -14.74 -34.03 -5.46
C LEU A 183 -13.44 -34.86 -5.50
N LYS A 184 -13.54 -36.20 -5.58
CA LYS A 184 -12.36 -37.05 -5.75
C LYS A 184 -11.73 -36.86 -7.14
N GLU A 185 -12.55 -36.81 -8.17
CA GLU A 185 -12.09 -36.54 -9.55
C GLU A 185 -11.42 -35.15 -9.63
N ASP A 186 -11.98 -34.14 -8.97
CA ASP A 186 -11.39 -32.80 -8.91
C ASP A 186 -10.02 -32.79 -8.19
N ILE A 187 -9.88 -33.55 -7.09
CA ILE A 187 -8.60 -33.70 -6.38
C ILE A 187 -7.54 -34.31 -7.31
N GLU A 188 -7.86 -35.41 -7.99
CA GLU A 188 -6.93 -36.07 -8.92
C GLU A 188 -6.48 -35.12 -10.04
N ILE A 189 -7.39 -34.32 -10.60
CA ILE A 189 -7.06 -33.31 -11.61
C ILE A 189 -6.16 -32.21 -11.05
N LEU A 190 -6.44 -31.74 -9.84
CA LEU A 190 -5.63 -30.70 -9.19
C LEU A 190 -4.23 -31.20 -8.84
N GLU A 191 -4.10 -32.44 -8.38
CA GLU A 191 -2.81 -33.08 -8.12
C GLU A 191 -1.98 -33.21 -9.40
N GLN A 192 -2.61 -33.60 -10.52
CA GLN A 192 -1.95 -33.63 -11.83
C GLN A 192 -1.45 -32.25 -12.26
N LYS A 193 -2.29 -31.21 -12.13
CA LYS A 193 -1.89 -29.83 -12.43
C LYS A 193 -0.77 -29.35 -11.52
N LEU A 194 -0.76 -29.74 -10.25
CA LEU A 194 0.27 -29.33 -9.30
C LEU A 194 1.63 -29.96 -9.68
N ASN A 195 1.63 -31.20 -10.17
CA ASN A 195 2.83 -31.86 -10.67
C ASN A 195 3.45 -31.17 -11.88
N GLU A 196 2.67 -30.48 -12.72
CA GLU A 196 3.20 -29.69 -13.85
C GLU A 196 4.15 -28.58 -13.38
N TYR A 197 4.03 -28.12 -12.13
CA TYR A 197 4.87 -27.06 -11.54
C TYR A 197 6.05 -27.58 -10.70
N SER A 198 6.33 -28.89 -10.74
CA SER A 198 7.45 -29.50 -9.99
C SER A 198 8.82 -28.89 -10.30
N TYR A 199 8.98 -28.28 -11.49
CA TYR A 199 10.22 -27.62 -11.90
C TYR A 199 10.50 -26.29 -11.16
N LEU A 200 9.52 -25.71 -10.47
CA LEU A 200 9.68 -24.42 -9.78
C LEU A 200 10.69 -24.51 -8.64
N ASP A 201 10.72 -25.62 -7.90
CA ASP A 201 11.69 -25.85 -6.81
C ASP A 201 13.13 -25.87 -7.33
N GLU A 202 13.34 -26.48 -8.51
CA GLU A 202 14.65 -26.49 -9.17
C GLU A 202 15.04 -25.10 -9.69
N LEU A 203 14.08 -24.34 -10.25
CA LEU A 203 14.30 -22.96 -10.65
C LEU A 203 14.70 -22.07 -9.47
N GLU A 204 14.06 -22.21 -8.30
CA GLU A 204 14.42 -21.48 -7.10
C GLU A 204 15.86 -21.78 -6.66
N SER A 205 16.24 -23.07 -6.62
CA SER A 205 17.61 -23.50 -6.32
C SER A 205 18.63 -22.91 -7.30
N ASN A 206 18.30 -22.86 -8.59
CA ASN A 206 19.17 -22.30 -9.61
C ASN A 206 19.27 -20.78 -9.52
N LEU A 207 18.20 -20.08 -9.15
CA LEU A 207 18.19 -18.64 -8.93
C LEU A 207 19.14 -18.26 -7.78
N ILE A 208 19.07 -18.96 -6.66
CA ILE A 208 19.98 -18.77 -5.51
C ILE A 208 21.44 -18.96 -5.95
N LYS A 209 21.75 -20.00 -6.74
CA LYS A 209 23.11 -20.20 -7.28
C LYS A 209 23.54 -19.04 -8.18
N LEU A 210 22.66 -18.54 -9.04
CA LEU A 210 22.97 -17.41 -9.93
C LEU A 210 23.22 -16.11 -9.15
N GLU A 211 22.46 -15.86 -8.08
CA GLU A 211 22.68 -14.71 -7.20
C GLU A 211 24.05 -14.78 -6.51
N THR A 212 24.40 -15.93 -5.94
CA THR A 212 25.72 -16.10 -5.32
C THR A 212 26.87 -15.93 -6.33
N LEU A 213 26.71 -16.43 -7.55
CA LEU A 213 27.69 -16.23 -8.62
C LEU A 213 27.81 -14.76 -9.03
N LYS A 214 26.69 -14.04 -9.13
CA LYS A 214 26.67 -12.61 -9.42
C LYS A 214 27.44 -11.82 -8.38
N ASP A 215 27.24 -12.11 -7.09
CA ASP A 215 27.96 -11.45 -6.00
C ASP A 215 29.46 -11.73 -6.06
N ILE A 216 29.86 -12.97 -6.35
CA ILE A 216 31.27 -13.34 -6.54
C ILE A 216 31.88 -12.58 -7.73
N ILE A 217 31.17 -12.48 -8.85
CA ILE A 217 31.64 -11.73 -10.03
C ILE A 217 31.82 -10.26 -9.69
N GLN A 218 30.85 -9.65 -9.01
CA GLN A 218 30.93 -8.25 -8.59
C GLN A 218 32.13 -8.01 -7.66
N TYR A 219 32.35 -8.89 -6.70
CA TYR A 219 33.52 -8.82 -5.82
C TYR A 219 34.84 -8.92 -6.60
N LYS A 220 34.94 -9.87 -7.54
CA LYS A 220 36.14 -10.05 -8.37
C LYS A 220 36.38 -8.87 -9.31
N GLN A 221 35.34 -8.25 -9.86
CA GLN A 221 35.46 -7.02 -10.66
C GLN A 221 36.00 -5.86 -9.83
N ASN A 222 35.43 -5.63 -8.64
CA ASN A 222 35.93 -4.60 -7.72
C ASN A 222 37.40 -4.82 -7.34
N LEU A 223 37.80 -6.08 -7.13
CA LEU A 223 39.19 -6.43 -6.84
C LEU A 223 40.10 -6.17 -8.06
N LEU A 224 39.66 -6.53 -9.26
CA LEU A 224 40.39 -6.29 -10.50
C LEU A 224 40.62 -4.79 -10.72
N ASP A 225 39.61 -3.95 -10.50
CA ASP A 225 39.72 -2.51 -10.67
C ASP A 225 40.70 -1.89 -9.66
N LYS A 226 40.68 -2.35 -8.40
CA LYS A 226 41.70 -1.99 -7.40
C LYS A 226 43.10 -2.40 -7.84
N LEU A 227 43.27 -3.63 -8.36
CA LEU A 227 44.56 -4.11 -8.83
C LEU A 227 45.06 -3.32 -10.06
N LYS A 228 44.18 -2.92 -10.97
CA LYS A 228 44.52 -2.04 -12.09
C LYS A 228 45.02 -0.68 -11.61
N ASP A 229 44.30 -0.04 -10.67
CA ASP A 229 44.72 1.23 -10.09
C ASP A 229 46.10 1.13 -9.39
N ILE A 230 46.32 0.05 -8.63
CA ILE A 230 47.62 -0.22 -8.00
C ILE A 230 48.71 -0.43 -9.06
N ASN A 231 48.44 -1.16 -10.12
CA ASN A 231 49.41 -1.40 -11.20
C ASN A 231 49.74 -0.11 -11.96
N ASP A 232 48.76 0.75 -12.21
CA ASP A 232 48.97 2.05 -12.86
C ASP A 232 49.81 2.97 -11.97
N LYS A 233 49.55 2.98 -10.65
CA LYS A 233 50.41 3.66 -9.67
C LYS A 233 51.83 3.11 -9.69
N TYR A 234 51.99 1.78 -9.69
CA TYR A 234 53.29 1.12 -9.75
C TYR A 234 54.08 1.49 -11.01
N LYS A 235 53.44 1.49 -12.18
CA LYS A 235 54.05 1.94 -13.44
C LYS A 235 54.53 3.39 -13.35
N LYS A 236 53.69 4.30 -12.85
CA LYS A 236 54.05 5.71 -12.64
C LYS A 236 55.26 5.86 -11.70
N TYR A 237 55.29 5.12 -10.60
CA TYR A 237 56.43 5.16 -9.68
C TYR A 237 57.70 4.60 -10.32
N ASN A 238 57.61 3.55 -11.13
CA ASN A 238 58.76 3.02 -11.85
C ASN A 238 59.30 4.00 -12.89
N GLU A 239 58.43 4.71 -13.62
CA GLU A 239 58.83 5.78 -14.54
C GLU A 239 59.52 6.94 -13.81
N LEU A 240 59.03 7.30 -12.62
CA LEU A 240 59.69 8.29 -11.77
C LEU A 240 61.06 7.79 -11.28
N ILE A 241 61.16 6.54 -10.86
CA ILE A 241 62.44 5.94 -10.42
C ILE A 241 63.44 5.91 -11.56
N THR A 242 63.05 5.53 -12.77
CA THR A 242 63.96 5.54 -13.93
C THR A 242 64.40 6.96 -14.27
N LYS A 243 63.49 7.94 -14.20
CA LYS A 243 63.82 9.37 -14.37
C LYS A 243 64.77 9.87 -13.29
N TYR A 244 64.57 9.51 -12.02
CA TYR A 244 65.48 9.92 -10.95
C TYR A 244 66.84 9.23 -11.07
N LYS A 245 66.88 7.96 -11.49
CA LYS A 245 68.15 7.25 -11.78
C LYS A 245 68.91 7.90 -12.93
N SER A 246 68.24 8.36 -13.98
CA SER A 246 68.91 9.06 -15.10
C SER A 246 69.43 10.45 -14.69
N ILE A 247 68.69 11.17 -13.85
CA ILE A 247 69.16 12.43 -13.23
C ILE A 247 70.40 12.16 -12.37
N LEU A 248 70.37 11.13 -11.53
CA LEU A 248 71.53 10.73 -10.71
C LEU A 248 72.73 10.32 -11.57
N SER A 249 72.54 9.58 -12.66
CA SER A 249 73.64 9.23 -13.57
C SER A 249 74.24 10.46 -14.28
N ASN A 250 73.44 11.49 -14.55
CA ASN A 250 73.93 12.76 -15.11
C ASN A 250 74.71 13.59 -14.08
N LEU A 251 74.48 13.38 -12.78
CA LEU A 251 75.18 14.02 -11.67
C LEU A 251 76.51 13.33 -11.30
N ASN A 252 76.84 12.18 -11.92
CA ASN A 252 78.10 11.45 -11.68
C ASN A 252 79.39 12.20 -12.10
N ASN A 253 79.28 13.41 -12.66
CA ASN A 253 80.44 14.25 -13.00
C ASN A 253 80.67 15.41 -12.00
N LEU A 254 80.03 15.40 -10.83
CA LEU A 254 80.29 16.39 -9.77
C LEU A 254 81.76 16.39 -9.32
N ASP A 255 82.42 15.23 -9.27
CA ASP A 255 83.84 15.12 -8.93
C ASP A 255 84.78 15.79 -9.96
N LYS A 256 84.36 15.85 -11.24
CA LYS A 256 85.13 16.57 -12.28
C LYS A 256 84.95 18.08 -12.17
N LEU A 257 83.78 18.54 -11.72
CA LEU A 257 83.49 19.94 -11.46
C LEU A 257 84.32 20.48 -10.30
N ASP A 258 84.50 19.70 -9.23
CA ASP A 258 85.39 20.06 -8.11
C ASP A 258 86.86 20.14 -8.53
N ASN A 259 87.33 19.23 -9.39
CA ASN A 259 88.69 19.30 -9.94
C ASN A 259 88.90 20.52 -10.85
N LEU A 260 87.92 20.85 -11.72
CA LEU A 260 87.95 22.06 -12.54
C LEU A 260 87.92 23.35 -11.70
N LEU A 261 87.14 23.37 -10.62
CA LEU A 261 87.12 24.48 -9.64
C LEU A 261 88.48 24.66 -8.96
N ASN A 262 89.12 23.55 -8.58
CA ASN A 262 90.46 23.58 -7.98
C ASN A 262 91.54 24.03 -8.97
N GLU A 263 91.46 23.65 -10.24
CA GLU A 263 92.35 24.16 -11.28
C GLU A 263 92.14 25.65 -11.55
N LEU A 264 90.88 26.10 -11.66
CA LEU A 264 90.54 27.52 -11.80
C LEU A 264 91.09 28.36 -10.65
N ASN A 265 91.00 27.86 -9.41
CA ASN A 265 91.57 28.52 -8.24
C ASN A 265 93.11 28.59 -8.30
N LYS A 266 93.80 27.55 -8.79
CA LYS A 266 95.25 27.59 -9.05
C LYS A 266 95.62 28.61 -10.11
N TYR A 267 94.89 28.66 -11.24
CA TYR A 267 95.11 29.66 -12.29
C TYR A 267 94.89 31.09 -11.78
N PHE A 268 93.85 31.31 -10.98
CA PHE A 268 93.56 32.60 -10.35
C PHE A 268 94.68 33.03 -9.38
N PHE A 269 95.22 32.10 -8.59
CA PHE A 269 96.34 32.37 -7.69
C PHE A 269 97.63 32.73 -8.46
N ASN A 270 97.94 31.98 -9.52
CA ASN A 270 99.08 32.26 -10.40
C ASN A 270 98.94 33.62 -11.10
N PHE A 271 97.74 33.96 -11.58
CA PHE A 271 97.46 35.28 -12.16
C PHE A 271 97.72 36.40 -11.14
N LYS A 272 97.33 36.21 -9.87
CA LYS A 272 97.56 37.18 -8.79
C LYS A 272 99.06 37.34 -8.44
N ILE A 273 99.86 36.29 -8.57
CA ILE A 273 101.32 36.37 -8.40
C ILE A 273 101.95 37.11 -9.58
N LEU A 274 101.58 36.74 -10.81
CA LEU A 274 102.10 37.36 -12.03
C LEU A 274 101.76 38.85 -12.10
N SER A 275 100.56 39.26 -11.68
CA SER A 275 100.19 40.68 -11.62
C SER A 275 101.05 41.46 -10.61
N LYS A 276 101.32 40.89 -9.42
CA LYS A 276 102.24 41.46 -8.44
C LYS A 276 103.68 41.57 -8.96
N LEU A 277 104.18 40.56 -9.68
CA LEU A 277 105.51 40.59 -10.29
C LEU A 277 105.60 41.65 -11.40
N LYS A 278 104.54 41.82 -12.20
CA LYS A 278 104.45 42.88 -13.21
C LYS A 278 104.48 44.28 -12.58
N GLU A 279 103.79 44.49 -11.47
CA GLU A 279 103.89 45.74 -10.71
C GLU A 279 105.29 45.98 -10.15
N LYS A 280 105.93 44.96 -9.56
CA LYS A 280 107.33 45.07 -9.10
C LYS A 280 108.28 45.43 -10.23
N HIS A 281 108.16 44.80 -11.40
CA HIS A 281 108.99 45.11 -12.56
C HIS A 281 108.79 46.54 -13.06
N LYS A 282 107.55 47.05 -13.01
CA LYS A 282 107.25 48.44 -13.37
C LYS A 282 107.93 49.43 -12.41
N ASN A 283 107.91 49.14 -11.10
CA ASN A 283 108.56 49.98 -10.09
C ASN A 283 110.09 49.94 -10.21
N ILE A 284 110.70 48.78 -10.41
CA ILE A 284 112.16 48.64 -10.61
C ILE A 284 112.61 49.41 -11.87
N ASN A 285 111.85 49.36 -12.96
CA ASN A 285 112.16 50.14 -14.15
C ASN A 285 112.06 51.66 -13.92
N MET A 286 111.12 52.13 -13.10
CA MET A 286 111.06 53.54 -12.71
C MET A 286 112.28 53.95 -11.87
N ASP A 287 112.74 53.08 -10.96
CA ASP A 287 113.93 53.33 -10.15
C ASP A 287 115.22 53.33 -10.99
N ILE A 288 115.34 52.45 -11.99
CA ILE A 288 116.46 52.47 -12.96
C ILE A 288 116.48 53.80 -13.74
N PHE A 289 115.32 54.33 -14.13
CA PHE A 289 115.23 55.61 -14.84
C PHE A 289 115.66 56.78 -13.96
N LYS A 290 115.24 56.79 -12.68
CA LYS A 290 115.66 57.80 -11.69
C LYS A 290 117.15 57.73 -11.36
N ASN A 291 117.74 56.55 -11.28
CA ASN A 291 119.16 56.41 -10.98
C ASN A 291 120.06 56.73 -12.18
N LYS A 292 119.59 56.52 -13.42
CA LYS A 292 120.28 57.00 -14.63
C LYS A 292 120.34 58.52 -14.72
N SER A 293 119.26 59.22 -14.36
CA SER A 293 119.26 60.69 -14.36
C SER A 293 120.11 61.29 -13.23
N ILE A 294 120.35 60.56 -12.14
CA ILE A 294 121.31 60.96 -11.08
C ILE A 294 122.76 60.76 -11.53
N LEU A 295 123.06 59.72 -12.31
CA LEU A 295 124.40 59.46 -12.86
C LEU A 295 124.83 60.47 -13.93
N ASP A 296 123.91 60.97 -14.76
CA ASP A 296 124.21 62.01 -15.77
C ASP A 296 124.48 63.40 -15.15
N ASN A 297 123.96 63.68 -13.95
CA ASN A 297 124.16 64.96 -13.25
C ASN A 297 125.47 65.06 -12.45
N LEU A 298 126.28 63.98 -12.40
CA LEU A 298 127.51 63.90 -11.59
C LEU A 298 128.81 64.11 -12.39
N GLN A 299 128.73 64.51 -13.66
CA GLN A 299 129.90 64.57 -14.57
C GLN A 299 130.73 65.88 -14.52
N HIS A 300 130.42 66.85 -13.64
CA HIS A 300 131.12 68.16 -13.59
C HIS A 300 131.54 68.66 -12.19
N ILE A 301 131.81 67.76 -11.22
CA ILE A 301 132.17 68.15 -9.83
C ILE A 301 133.68 68.33 -9.56
N ASN A 302 134.56 68.32 -10.56
CA ASN A 302 136.01 68.54 -10.35
C ASN A 302 136.53 69.97 -10.62
N ILE A 303 135.68 71.00 -10.56
CA ILE A 303 136.13 72.42 -10.66
C ILE A 303 135.80 73.24 -9.39
N SER A 304 135.17 72.65 -8.37
CA SER A 304 134.70 73.41 -7.19
C SER A 304 135.49 73.16 -5.90
N MET A 305 136.77 72.75 -6.02
CA MET A 305 137.68 72.60 -4.87
C MET A 305 138.43 73.90 -4.52
N ASP A 306 138.38 74.95 -5.35
CA ASP A 306 139.07 76.23 -5.12
C ASP A 306 138.19 77.37 -4.55
N LEU A 307 136.87 77.18 -4.43
CA LEU A 307 135.93 78.20 -3.90
C LEU A 307 135.63 78.06 -2.39
N LEU A 308 136.08 76.96 -1.77
CA LEU A 308 135.87 76.63 -0.35
C LEU A 308 136.76 77.43 0.62
N ASN A 309 137.77 78.17 0.14
CA ASN A 309 138.64 79.03 0.97
C ASN A 309 138.17 80.49 1.10
N SER A 310 136.99 80.88 0.57
CA SER A 310 136.50 82.27 0.62
C SER A 310 135.15 82.48 1.33
N LEU A 311 134.51 81.43 1.85
CA LEU A 311 133.18 81.50 2.49
C LEU A 311 133.16 81.45 4.02
N ASP A 312 134.31 81.23 4.67
CA ASP A 312 134.45 81.27 6.14
C ASP A 312 134.15 82.66 6.76
N MET A 313 134.15 83.73 5.96
CA MET A 313 134.01 85.10 6.49
C MET A 313 132.57 85.65 6.56
N LYS A 314 131.54 84.95 6.06
CA LYS A 314 130.15 85.48 6.08
C LYS A 314 129.17 84.74 6.99
N ILE A 315 129.56 83.60 7.56
CA ILE A 315 128.85 82.92 8.66
C ILE A 315 128.69 83.85 9.89
N ILE A 316 129.52 84.89 10.02
CA ILE A 316 129.47 85.87 11.11
C ILE A 316 128.32 86.91 10.96
N LYS A 317 127.75 87.12 9.75
CA LYS A 317 126.71 88.16 9.53
C LYS A 317 125.27 87.64 9.63
N TYR A 318 125.06 86.32 9.50
CA TYR A 318 123.74 85.65 9.57
C TYR A 318 123.11 85.70 10.98
N ASN A 319 123.92 85.71 12.04
CA ASN A 319 123.41 85.64 13.42
C ASN A 319 122.85 86.96 13.99
N LYS A 320 122.96 88.11 13.29
CA LYS A 320 122.51 89.42 13.80
C LYS A 320 121.11 89.88 13.33
N LEU A 321 120.55 89.33 12.25
CA LEU A 321 119.26 89.79 11.69
C LEU A 321 118.05 88.92 12.06
N LEU A 322 118.29 87.69 12.53
CA LEU A 322 117.29 86.75 13.04
C LEU A 322 116.50 87.29 14.27
N ASN A 323 117.01 88.35 14.93
CA ASN A 323 116.37 88.98 16.09
C ASN A 323 115.36 90.10 15.75
N LEU A 324 115.30 90.60 14.51
CA LEU A 324 114.37 91.68 14.12
C LEU A 324 113.06 91.17 13.48
N ASN A 325 113.08 90.02 12.80
CA ASN A 325 111.88 89.51 12.12
C ASN A 325 110.82 88.92 13.08
N ARG A 326 111.21 88.55 14.30
CA ARG A 326 110.28 88.03 15.32
C ARG A 326 109.27 89.08 15.81
N LYS A 327 109.48 90.38 15.58
CA LYS A 327 108.55 91.47 15.96
C LYS A 327 107.45 91.76 14.93
N TYR A 328 107.57 91.28 13.69
CA TYR A 328 106.61 91.57 12.61
C TYR A 328 105.37 90.65 12.62
N ASN A 329 105.51 89.44 13.16
CA ASN A 329 104.48 88.38 13.12
C ASN A 329 103.28 88.57 14.07
N LEU A 330 103.17 89.67 14.82
CA LEU A 330 102.04 89.92 15.73
C LEU A 330 100.97 90.87 15.18
N LEU A 331 101.19 91.50 14.00
CA LEU A 331 100.24 92.48 13.43
C LEU A 331 99.37 91.93 12.27
N VAL A 332 99.72 90.76 11.72
CA VAL A 332 99.01 90.18 10.55
C VAL A 332 97.74 89.42 10.95
N ASP A 333 97.60 89.02 12.21
CA ASP A 333 96.45 88.26 12.75
C ASP A 333 95.11 89.03 12.79
N ASN A 334 95.09 90.34 12.51
CA ASN A 334 93.87 91.15 12.61
C ASN A 334 93.07 91.35 11.31
N ILE A 335 93.54 90.89 10.14
CA ILE A 335 92.91 91.27 8.84
C ILE A 335 92.03 90.18 8.21
N ASN A 336 92.24 88.89 8.51
CA ASN A 336 91.54 87.81 7.78
C ASN A 336 90.16 87.41 8.35
N LYS A 337 89.63 88.14 9.34
CA LYS A 337 88.28 87.92 9.93
C LYS A 337 87.11 88.39 9.04
N SER A 338 87.36 88.85 7.81
CA SER A 338 86.37 89.54 6.98
C SER A 338 86.16 88.89 5.60
N GLN A 339 85.74 87.61 5.52
CA GLN A 339 85.27 87.01 4.25
C GLN A 339 84.33 85.79 4.43
N VAL A 340 83.25 85.98 5.21
CA VAL A 340 82.23 84.98 5.59
C VAL A 340 81.04 84.92 4.59
N LEU A 341 81.23 84.89 3.26
CA LEU A 341 80.07 85.07 2.36
C LEU A 341 79.94 84.21 1.09
N ILE A 342 80.49 83.00 1.02
CA ILE A 342 80.16 82.06 -0.06
C ILE A 342 80.06 80.63 0.52
N ILE A 343 79.05 79.84 0.10
CA ILE A 343 78.78 78.41 0.40
C ILE A 343 77.88 78.09 1.62
N LYS A 344 76.64 78.61 1.69
CA LYS A 344 75.58 77.98 2.51
C LYS A 344 74.16 78.10 1.93
N PHE A 345 73.96 77.85 0.64
CA PHE A 345 72.64 77.52 0.06
C PHE A 345 72.77 76.76 -1.26
N GLN A 346 72.53 75.44 -1.25
CA GLN A 346 71.80 74.68 -2.28
C GLN A 346 71.84 73.18 -1.95
N ASP A 347 70.71 72.63 -1.51
CA ASP A 347 70.40 71.19 -1.59
C ASP A 347 68.88 71.04 -1.77
N ILE A 348 68.42 71.16 -3.02
CA ILE A 348 67.08 70.79 -3.50
C ILE A 348 67.24 69.66 -4.51
N ASP A 349 67.93 68.58 -4.13
CA ASP A 349 68.10 67.41 -5.01
C ASP A 349 67.88 66.06 -4.30
N TYR A 350 67.42 66.05 -3.04
CA TYR A 350 67.05 64.80 -2.35
C TYR A 350 65.56 64.42 -2.48
N LEU A 351 64.71 65.35 -2.94
CA LEU A 351 63.26 65.14 -3.07
C LEU A 351 62.82 64.42 -4.35
N PHE A 352 63.72 64.20 -5.31
CA PHE A 352 63.39 63.56 -6.60
C PHE A 352 63.50 62.02 -6.59
N SER A 353 64.04 61.41 -5.53
CA SER A 353 64.27 59.96 -5.45
C SER A 353 63.08 59.14 -4.89
N LEU A 354 61.96 59.78 -4.53
CA LEU A 354 60.82 59.11 -3.89
C LEU A 354 59.61 58.85 -4.83
N CYS A 355 59.65 59.26 -6.09
CA CYS A 355 58.47 59.25 -6.97
C CYS A 355 58.49 58.24 -8.13
N GLU A 356 59.52 57.42 -8.29
CA GLU A 356 59.68 56.52 -9.45
C GLU A 356 59.83 55.04 -9.05
N GLU A 357 58.87 54.47 -8.30
CA GLU A 357 58.53 53.03 -8.43
C GLU A 357 57.32 52.55 -7.60
N ILE A 358 56.53 53.47 -7.02
CA ILE A 358 55.14 53.20 -6.57
C ILE A 358 54.23 52.74 -7.74
N LYS A 359 54.71 52.79 -8.99
CA LYS A 359 54.01 52.32 -10.20
C LYS A 359 53.94 50.79 -10.36
N LEU A 360 54.81 49.99 -9.74
CA LEU A 360 54.87 48.53 -10.00
C LEU A 360 53.94 47.68 -9.10
N ILE A 361 53.34 48.25 -8.06
CA ILE A 361 52.46 47.53 -7.12
C ILE A 361 50.97 47.60 -7.55
N ASN A 362 50.60 48.53 -8.44
CA ASN A 362 49.20 48.82 -8.71
C ASN A 362 48.51 47.87 -9.74
N ASN A 363 49.27 47.00 -10.42
CA ASN A 363 48.73 46.04 -11.38
C ASN A 363 48.46 44.64 -10.78
N SER A 364 49.02 44.30 -9.62
CA SER A 364 48.75 43.03 -8.94
C SER A 364 47.50 43.10 -8.03
N LEU A 365 47.14 44.30 -7.56
CA LEU A 365 45.96 44.55 -6.71
C LEU A 365 44.61 44.45 -7.45
N THR A 366 44.57 44.72 -8.75
CA THR A 366 43.34 44.63 -9.57
C THR A 366 42.99 43.18 -9.94
N LEU A 367 43.99 42.31 -10.17
CA LEU A 367 43.76 40.88 -10.46
C LEU A 367 43.33 40.10 -9.20
N LEU A 368 43.93 40.41 -8.04
CA LEU A 368 43.59 39.80 -6.75
C LEU A 368 42.18 40.18 -6.26
N ASN A 369 41.72 41.41 -6.51
CA ASN A 369 40.35 41.82 -6.17
C ASN A 369 39.27 41.18 -7.08
N ASN A 370 39.59 40.85 -8.33
CA ASN A 370 38.69 40.13 -9.22
C ASN A 370 38.60 38.62 -8.88
N LEU A 371 39.69 38.01 -8.40
CA LEU A 371 39.67 36.64 -7.89
C LEU A 371 38.92 36.54 -6.54
N LYS A 372 39.06 37.52 -5.65
CA LYS A 372 38.31 37.60 -4.37
C LYS A 372 36.80 37.75 -4.57
N THR A 373 36.37 38.54 -5.56
CA THR A 373 34.94 38.70 -5.87
C THR A 373 34.34 37.45 -6.53
N SER A 374 35.13 36.73 -7.33
CA SER A 374 34.75 35.44 -7.93
C SER A 374 34.64 34.33 -6.87
N TYR A 375 35.63 34.24 -5.97
CA TYR A 375 35.64 33.32 -4.83
C TYR A 375 34.45 33.55 -3.89
N ASN A 376 34.16 34.81 -3.53
CA ASN A 376 33.02 35.14 -2.66
C ASN A 376 31.66 34.86 -3.31
N LYS A 377 31.54 34.94 -4.65
CA LYS A 377 30.32 34.52 -5.37
C LYS A 377 30.13 33.01 -5.31
N VAL A 378 31.19 32.22 -5.52
CA VAL A 378 31.12 30.75 -5.46
C VAL A 378 30.83 30.27 -4.03
N VAL A 379 31.47 30.85 -3.01
CA VAL A 379 31.22 30.52 -1.59
C VAL A 379 29.79 30.86 -1.17
N ASN A 380 29.23 32.00 -1.63
CA ASN A 380 27.82 32.33 -1.36
C ASN A 380 26.82 31.43 -2.10
N SER A 381 27.17 30.93 -3.30
CA SER A 381 26.38 29.93 -4.03
C SER A 381 26.41 28.57 -3.34
N ILE A 382 27.57 28.15 -2.81
CA ILE A 382 27.73 26.92 -2.03
C ILE A 382 26.95 27.01 -0.72
N ASN A 383 27.02 28.13 0.02
CA ASN A 383 26.25 28.33 1.25
C ASN A 383 24.73 28.40 1.01
N LYS A 384 24.27 28.94 -0.13
CA LYS A 384 22.86 28.89 -0.54
C LYS A 384 22.45 27.47 -0.95
N GLY A 385 23.34 26.72 -1.60
CA GLY A 385 23.17 25.31 -1.93
C GLY A 385 23.07 24.42 -0.69
N GLU A 386 23.97 24.59 0.29
CA GLU A 386 23.97 23.88 1.58
C GLU A 386 22.72 24.18 2.42
N LYS A 387 22.22 25.43 2.42
CA LYS A 387 20.93 25.76 3.04
C LYS A 387 19.72 25.16 2.31
N TYR A 388 19.83 24.86 1.02
CA TYR A 388 18.77 24.25 0.23
C TYR A 388 18.81 22.71 0.36
N THR A 389 20.00 22.09 0.41
CA THR A 389 20.17 20.65 0.65
C THR A 389 19.89 20.25 2.10
N ASN A 390 20.19 21.10 3.09
CA ASN A 390 19.78 20.86 4.49
C ASN A 390 18.24 20.87 4.71
N LYS A 391 17.46 21.47 3.80
CA LYS A 391 15.99 21.34 3.80
C LYS A 391 15.50 19.97 3.29
N PHE A 392 16.40 19.15 2.75
CA PHE A 392 16.13 17.82 2.21
C PHE A 392 16.82 16.69 2.99
N ASN A 393 17.45 16.98 4.14
CA ASN A 393 18.08 15.95 4.99
C ASN A 393 17.09 14.92 5.56
N ASP A 394 15.79 15.24 5.57
CA ASP A 394 14.74 14.35 6.06
C ASP A 394 13.90 13.72 4.93
N ILE A 395 14.34 13.75 3.66
CA ILE A 395 13.58 13.09 2.57
C ILE A 395 13.47 11.57 2.78
N GLU A 396 14.50 10.93 3.36
CA GLU A 396 14.44 9.50 3.70
C GLU A 396 13.48 9.23 4.88
N LEU A 397 13.44 10.14 5.86
CA LEU A 397 12.46 10.08 6.97
C LEU A 397 11.03 10.28 6.47
N VAL A 398 10.80 11.22 5.56
CA VAL A 398 9.49 11.48 4.95
C VAL A 398 9.03 10.30 4.09
N ASN A 399 9.91 9.66 3.33
CA ASN A 399 9.56 8.45 2.58
C ASN A 399 9.27 7.26 3.51
N SER A 400 10.04 7.09 4.60
CA SER A 400 9.76 6.04 5.60
C SER A 400 8.44 6.26 6.34
N ILE A 401 8.07 7.52 6.60
CA ILE A 401 6.81 7.91 7.22
C ILE A 401 5.67 7.74 6.21
N TYR A 402 5.88 8.05 4.93
CA TYR A 402 4.90 7.87 3.86
C TYR A 402 4.59 6.38 3.63
N GLU A 403 5.61 5.52 3.54
CA GLU A 403 5.46 4.05 3.46
C GLU A 403 4.69 3.51 4.68
N LYS A 404 5.05 3.95 5.90
CA LYS A 404 4.35 3.55 7.13
C LYS A 404 2.90 4.06 7.18
N ILE A 405 2.64 5.27 6.71
CA ILE A 405 1.27 5.83 6.63
C ILE A 405 0.47 5.07 5.56
N TYR A 406 1.08 4.72 4.43
CA TYR A 406 0.44 3.97 3.36
C TYR A 406 0.10 2.53 3.79
N GLU A 407 1.00 1.85 4.51
CA GLU A 407 0.72 0.56 5.15
C GLU A 407 -0.39 0.68 6.20
N LYS A 408 -0.31 1.68 7.10
CA LYS A 408 -1.34 1.92 8.12
C LYS A 408 -2.69 2.28 7.49
N GLN A 409 -2.72 2.95 6.35
CA GLN A 409 -3.94 3.28 5.60
C GLN A 409 -4.53 2.02 4.94
N LYS A 410 -3.69 1.10 4.43
CA LYS A 410 -4.12 -0.23 3.99
C LYS A 410 -4.71 -1.05 5.14
N GLU A 411 -4.02 -1.11 6.28
CA GLU A 411 -4.52 -1.77 7.49
C GLU A 411 -5.85 -1.16 7.96
N PHE A 412 -5.98 0.17 7.94
CA PHE A 412 -7.21 0.87 8.30
C PHE A 412 -8.36 0.58 7.32
N SER A 413 -8.08 0.48 6.01
CA SER A 413 -9.08 0.08 5.01
C SER A 413 -9.55 -1.37 5.20
N TYR A 414 -8.63 -2.26 5.60
CA TYR A 414 -8.93 -3.63 5.96
C TYR A 414 -9.72 -3.72 7.27
N MET A 415 -9.39 -2.91 8.28
CA MET A 415 -10.16 -2.78 9.50
C MET A 415 -11.56 -2.19 9.26
N GLN A 416 -11.73 -1.25 8.33
CA GLN A 416 -13.05 -0.73 7.96
C GLN A 416 -13.91 -1.78 7.27
N THR A 417 -13.33 -2.65 6.43
CA THR A 417 -14.06 -3.75 5.81
C THR A 417 -14.42 -4.84 6.83
N ILE A 418 -13.54 -5.12 7.79
CA ILE A 418 -13.85 -5.99 8.94
C ILE A 418 -14.94 -5.38 9.83
N SER A 419 -14.86 -4.08 10.15
CA SER A 419 -15.88 -3.36 10.92
C SER A 419 -17.26 -3.41 10.24
N LYS A 420 -17.32 -3.23 8.92
CA LYS A 420 -18.56 -3.41 8.15
C LYS A 420 -19.09 -4.85 8.21
N LYS A 421 -18.21 -5.86 8.15
CA LYS A 421 -18.59 -7.28 8.31
C LYS A 421 -19.09 -7.57 9.73
N ILE A 422 -18.43 -7.04 10.76
CA ILE A 422 -18.84 -7.19 12.17
C ILE A 422 -20.19 -6.51 12.39
N ASN A 423 -20.42 -5.31 11.86
CA ASN A 423 -21.72 -4.64 11.94
C ASN A 423 -22.82 -5.46 11.24
N LYS A 424 -22.54 -6.02 10.06
CA LYS A 424 -23.48 -6.90 9.35
C LYS A 424 -23.80 -8.15 10.18
N LEU A 425 -22.79 -8.82 10.73
CA LEU A 425 -22.95 -9.98 11.61
C LEU A 425 -23.68 -9.62 12.92
N SER A 426 -23.50 -8.41 13.44
CA SER A 426 -24.22 -7.94 14.64
C SER A 426 -25.71 -7.71 14.36
N ILE A 427 -26.05 -7.22 13.16
CA ILE A 427 -27.43 -7.04 12.70
C ILE A 427 -28.08 -8.41 12.46
N GLU A 428 -27.37 -9.33 11.82
CA GLU A 428 -27.83 -10.71 11.62
C GLU A 428 -28.04 -11.45 12.95
N LYS A 429 -27.11 -11.30 13.91
CA LYS A 429 -27.26 -11.83 15.27
C LYS A 429 -28.48 -11.23 15.98
N ARG A 430 -28.74 -9.93 15.83
CA ARG A 430 -29.91 -9.27 16.41
C ARG A 430 -31.21 -9.80 15.80
N ASN A 431 -31.26 -9.98 14.49
CA ASN A 431 -32.43 -10.53 13.80
C ASN A 431 -32.68 -11.99 14.19
N ALA A 432 -31.63 -12.82 14.23
CA ALA A 432 -31.73 -14.19 14.71
C ALA A 432 -32.21 -14.25 16.18
N SER A 433 -31.77 -13.33 17.04
CA SER A 433 -32.24 -13.26 18.44
C SER A 433 -33.72 -12.85 18.56
N LEU A 434 -34.22 -12.03 17.62
CA LEU A 434 -35.64 -11.67 17.54
C LEU A 434 -36.48 -12.83 17.02
N GLU A 435 -35.98 -13.59 16.04
CA GLU A 435 -36.63 -14.82 15.56
C GLU A 435 -36.71 -15.88 16.66
N ILE A 436 -35.62 -16.11 17.40
CA ILE A 436 -35.61 -17.02 18.55
C ILE A 436 -36.62 -16.58 19.62
N LYS A 437 -36.73 -15.27 19.90
CA LYS A 437 -37.76 -14.74 20.82
C LYS A 437 -39.19 -14.97 20.31
N ASN A 438 -39.42 -14.83 19.02
CA ASN A 438 -40.74 -15.07 18.43
C ASN A 438 -41.10 -16.56 18.45
N GLU A 439 -40.16 -17.45 18.14
CA GLU A 439 -40.38 -18.89 18.18
C GLU A 439 -40.53 -19.42 19.62
N THR A 440 -39.75 -18.91 20.58
CA THR A 440 -39.95 -19.24 22.01
C THR A 440 -41.31 -18.74 22.52
N HIS A 441 -41.78 -17.57 22.08
CA HIS A 441 -43.12 -17.10 22.41
C HIS A 441 -44.21 -18.01 21.83
N LYS A 442 -44.06 -18.48 20.58
CA LYS A 442 -44.96 -19.48 19.98
C LYS A 442 -44.93 -20.81 20.72
N ILE A 443 -43.75 -21.29 21.12
CA ILE A 443 -43.59 -22.52 21.91
C ILE A 443 -44.33 -22.37 23.24
N ASN A 444 -44.18 -21.24 23.95
CA ASN A 444 -44.90 -21.00 25.20
C ASN A 444 -46.42 -20.98 25.02
N ILE A 445 -46.93 -20.36 23.93
CA ILE A 445 -48.36 -20.40 23.60
C ILE A 445 -48.84 -21.83 23.32
N LEU A 446 -48.02 -22.65 22.65
CA LEU A 446 -48.32 -24.05 22.37
C LEU A 446 -48.25 -24.92 23.64
N LEU A 447 -47.29 -24.66 24.53
CA LEU A 447 -47.17 -25.31 25.83
C LEU A 447 -48.34 -24.97 26.75
N ASP A 448 -48.83 -23.72 26.75
CA ASP A 448 -50.05 -23.34 27.49
C ASP A 448 -51.31 -23.99 26.90
N LYS A 449 -51.40 -24.09 25.57
CA LYS A 449 -52.46 -24.88 24.92
C LYS A 449 -52.37 -26.36 25.28
N TYR A 450 -51.15 -26.90 25.35
CA TYR A 450 -50.92 -28.29 25.76
C TYR A 450 -51.28 -28.50 27.24
N LYS A 451 -50.96 -27.54 28.12
CA LYS A 451 -51.33 -27.52 29.54
C LYS A 451 -52.84 -27.52 29.74
N THR A 452 -53.55 -26.68 29.00
CA THR A 452 -55.02 -26.58 29.07
C THR A 452 -55.69 -27.85 28.54
N LEU A 453 -55.16 -28.44 27.46
CA LEU A 453 -55.61 -29.74 26.94
C LEU A 453 -55.39 -30.87 27.96
N LEU A 454 -54.21 -30.95 28.59
CA LEU A 454 -53.91 -31.98 29.59
C LEU A 454 -54.76 -31.82 30.87
N LYS A 455 -55.08 -30.58 31.29
CA LYS A 455 -56.04 -30.33 32.38
C LYS A 455 -57.44 -30.86 32.07
N HIS A 456 -57.91 -30.76 30.83
CA HIS A 456 -59.22 -31.26 30.43
C HIS A 456 -59.31 -32.78 30.36
N ILE A 457 -58.19 -33.48 30.20
CA ILE A 457 -58.18 -34.94 30.00
C ILE A 457 -58.08 -35.70 31.34
N GLU A 458 -57.65 -35.04 32.43
CA GLU A 458 -57.54 -35.55 33.83
C GLU A 458 -56.69 -36.84 34.02
N LYS A 459 -56.27 -37.50 32.93
CA LYS A 459 -55.44 -38.71 32.88
C LYS A 459 -54.34 -38.60 31.84
N CYS A 460 -53.14 -39.08 32.17
CA CYS A 460 -51.99 -39.04 31.29
C CYS A 460 -52.23 -39.89 30.03
N PRO A 461 -52.11 -39.35 28.80
CA PRO A 461 -52.34 -40.11 27.58
C PRO A 461 -51.34 -41.25 27.33
N LEU A 462 -50.20 -41.26 28.04
CA LEU A 462 -49.12 -42.22 27.86
C LEU A 462 -49.13 -43.37 28.88
N CYS A 463 -49.48 -43.08 30.14
CA CYS A 463 -49.46 -44.06 31.23
C CYS A 463 -50.78 -44.16 32.02
N PHE A 464 -51.82 -43.42 31.63
CA PHE A 464 -53.19 -43.45 32.17
C PHE A 464 -53.35 -43.15 33.66
N SER A 465 -52.30 -42.71 34.35
CA SER A 465 -52.37 -42.21 35.72
C SER A 465 -53.11 -40.86 35.80
N SER A 466 -53.72 -40.58 36.95
CA SER A 466 -54.36 -39.29 37.24
C SER A 466 -53.30 -38.19 37.27
N ILE A 467 -53.48 -37.14 36.47
CA ILE A 467 -52.53 -36.03 36.38
C ILE A 467 -52.79 -35.05 37.54
N THR A 468 -51.83 -34.89 38.45
CA THR A 468 -51.89 -33.83 39.46
C THR A 468 -51.29 -32.52 38.92
N ASN A 469 -51.59 -31.37 39.55
CA ASN A 469 -51.04 -30.07 39.12
C ASN A 469 -49.50 -30.01 39.21
N GLU A 470 -48.86 -30.81 40.07
CA GLU A 470 -47.40 -30.93 40.14
C GLU A 470 -46.82 -31.71 38.95
N ASP A 471 -47.50 -32.75 38.48
CA ASP A 471 -47.08 -33.53 37.30
C ASP A 471 -47.17 -32.69 36.01
N LEU A 472 -48.19 -31.83 35.89
CA LEU A 472 -48.36 -30.88 34.79
C LEU A 472 -47.20 -29.89 34.68
N ASN A 473 -46.71 -29.38 35.82
CA ASN A 473 -45.60 -28.44 35.82
C ASN A 473 -44.27 -29.15 35.45
N LYS A 474 -44.04 -30.38 35.94
CA LYS A 474 -42.87 -31.19 35.55
C LYS A 474 -42.83 -31.57 34.07
N ILE A 475 -44.00 -31.85 33.46
CA ILE A 475 -44.08 -32.16 32.02
C ILE A 475 -43.73 -30.93 31.19
N ILE A 476 -44.16 -29.75 31.60
CA ILE A 476 -43.90 -28.50 30.89
C ILE A 476 -42.44 -28.05 31.07
N GLU A 477 -41.86 -28.18 32.26
CA GLU A 477 -40.43 -27.90 32.49
C GLU A 477 -39.50 -28.81 31.67
N ASN A 478 -39.91 -30.03 31.34
CA ASN A 478 -39.13 -30.92 30.47
C ASN A 478 -39.31 -30.63 28.96
N LEU A 479 -40.28 -29.78 28.59
CA LEU A 479 -40.62 -29.46 27.20
C LEU A 479 -40.31 -28.00 26.81
N SER A 480 -40.08 -27.13 27.79
CA SER A 480 -39.51 -25.77 27.64
C SER A 480 -37.99 -25.81 27.53
#